data_AF-A0A7K4MJX8-F1
#
_entry.id   AF-A0A7K4MJX8-F1
#
_cell.length_a   1.000
_cell.length_b   1.000
_cell.length_c   1.000
_cell.angle_alpha   90.00
_cell.angle_beta   90.00
_cell.angle_gamma   90.00
#
_symmetry.space_group_name_H-M   'P 1'
#
loop_
_entity.id
_entity.type
_entity.pdbx_description
1 polymer ?
#
loop_
_entity_poly.entity_id
_entity_poly.type
_entity_poly.pdbx_seq_one_letter_code
_entity_poly.pdbx_strand_id
1 'polypeptide(L)'
;MSEEQLETLIIQTINGAVATIPSYLEEIKENKEIFKVENPQEFVYGIVMGMALGMSGAIMSAQKETPTEEDQMKVRDIIYKHIPEIRERIFNR
;
A
#
# COMPACT_ATOMS: atom_id res chain seq x y z
N MET A 1 -0.87 18.59 11.82
CA MET A 1 -0.10 17.37 12.11
C MET A 1 1.34 17.68 11.75
N SER A 2 2.33 17.20 12.51
CA SER A 2 3.73 17.39 12.09
C SER A 2 4.07 16.47 10.92
N GLU A 3 5.13 16.80 10.17
CA GLU A 3 5.63 15.97 9.07
C GLU A 3 6.01 14.56 9.56
N GLU A 4 6.68 14.47 10.72
CA GLU A 4 7.02 13.18 11.36
C GLU A 4 5.78 12.33 11.72
N GLN A 5 4.70 12.97 12.17
CA GLN A 5 3.44 12.27 12.46
C GLN A 5 2.79 11.73 11.19
N LEU A 6 2.81 12.51 10.09
CA LEU A 6 2.31 12.08 8.79
C LEU A 6 3.12 10.89 8.27
N GLU A 7 4.45 10.98 8.32
CA GLU A 7 5.34 9.89 7.90
C GLU A 7 5.08 8.61 8.71
N THR A 8 4.92 8.74 10.03
CA THR A 8 4.58 7.61 10.90
C THR A 8 3.25 6.96 10.50
N LEU A 9 2.22 7.75 10.22
CA LEU A 9 0.92 7.22 9.77
C LEU A 9 1.00 6.53 8.42
N ILE A 10 1.80 7.06 7.49
CA ILE A 10 2.03 6.44 6.17
C ILE A 10 2.74 5.10 6.34
N ILE A 11 3.78 5.04 7.17
CA ILE A 11 4.50 3.79 7.47
C ILE A 11 3.55 2.77 8.10
N GLN A 12 2.70 3.18 9.04
CA GLN A 12 1.68 2.30 9.63
C GLN A 12 0.68 1.78 8.58
N THR A 13 0.28 2.64 7.65
CA THR A 13 -0.61 2.28 6.53
C THR A 13 0.03 1.26 5.61
N ILE A 14 1.31 1.44 5.27
CA ILE A 14 2.09 0.48 4.48
C ILE A 14 2.18 -0.86 5.21
N ASN A 15 2.53 -0.85 6.50
CA ASN A 15 2.61 -2.07 7.31
C ASN A 15 1.27 -2.80 7.40
N GLY A 16 0.17 -2.06 7.54
CA GLY A 16 -1.19 -2.61 7.51
C GLY A 16 -1.51 -3.27 6.17
N ALA A 17 -1.18 -2.62 5.05
CA ALA A 17 -1.36 -3.19 3.73
C ALA A 17 -0.50 -4.46 3.52
N VAL A 18 0.78 -4.42 3.91
CA VAL A 18 1.71 -5.57 3.85
C VAL A 18 1.20 -6.75 4.66
N ALA A 19 0.61 -6.51 5.84
CA ALA A 19 0.06 -7.59 6.68
C ALA A 19 -1.07 -8.38 6.02
N THR A 20 -1.73 -7.83 4.99
CA THR A 20 -2.83 -8.51 4.27
C THR A 20 -2.33 -9.46 3.16
N ILE A 21 -1.06 -9.36 2.76
CA ILE A 21 -0.47 -10.16 1.65
C ILE A 21 -0.77 -11.66 1.77
N PRO A 22 -0.57 -12.33 2.94
CA PRO A 22 -0.80 -13.76 3.03
C PRO A 22 -2.27 -14.13 2.77
N SER A 23 -3.20 -13.35 3.29
CA SER A 23 -4.64 -13.57 3.13
C SER A 23 -5.08 -13.42 1.68
N TYR A 24 -4.60 -12.39 0.97
CA TYR A 24 -4.94 -12.21 -0.44
C TYR A 24 -4.35 -13.32 -1.32
N LEU A 25 -3.12 -13.74 -1.07
CA LEU A 25 -2.51 -14.84 -1.81
C LEU A 25 -3.27 -16.16 -1.60
N GLU A 26 -3.76 -16.42 -0.38
CA GLU A 26 -4.60 -17.57 -0.07
C GLU A 26 -5.97 -17.48 -0.75
N GLU A 27 -6.64 -16.34 -0.64
CA GLU A 27 -7.95 -16.10 -1.25
C GLU A 27 -7.92 -16.29 -2.77
N ILE A 28 -6.91 -15.72 -3.46
CA ILE A 28 -6.74 -15.88 -4.91
C ILE A 28 -6.48 -17.33 -5.27
N LYS A 29 -5.72 -18.06 -4.45
CA LYS A 29 -5.41 -19.48 -4.67
C LYS A 29 -6.66 -20.35 -4.51
N GLU A 30 -7.53 -20.05 -3.56
CA GLU A 30 -8.78 -20.77 -3.31
C GLU A 30 -9.85 -20.46 -4.37
N ASN A 31 -9.83 -19.24 -4.92
CA ASN A 31 -10.85 -18.73 -5.83
C ASN A 31 -10.33 -18.50 -7.26
N LYS A 32 -9.37 -19.32 -7.73
CA LYS A 32 -8.70 -19.15 -9.04
C LYS A 32 -9.66 -18.96 -10.22
N GLU A 33 -10.75 -19.71 -10.25
CA GLU A 33 -11.75 -19.65 -11.32
C GLU A 33 -12.53 -18.33 -11.35
N ILE A 34 -12.60 -17.63 -10.22
CA ILE A 34 -13.22 -16.31 -10.11
C ILE A 34 -12.22 -15.23 -10.50
N PHE A 35 -11.03 -15.25 -9.90
CA PHE A 35 -10.03 -14.20 -10.11
C PHE A 35 -9.40 -14.24 -11.50
N LYS A 36 -9.16 -15.43 -12.06
CA LYS A 36 -8.56 -15.65 -13.40
C LYS A 36 -7.29 -14.81 -13.64
N VAL A 37 -6.46 -14.66 -12.60
CA VAL A 37 -5.20 -13.91 -12.67
C VAL A 37 -4.06 -14.84 -13.04
N GLU A 38 -3.25 -14.44 -14.03
CA GLU A 38 -2.07 -15.21 -14.46
C GLU A 38 -0.94 -15.17 -13.44
N ASN A 39 -0.76 -14.01 -12.78
CA ASN A 39 0.27 -13.79 -11.78
C ASN A 39 -0.36 -13.26 -10.49
N PRO A 40 -0.74 -14.16 -9.55
CA PRO A 40 -1.29 -13.79 -8.25
C PRO A 40 -0.41 -12.82 -7.46
N GLN A 41 0.91 -12.97 -7.53
CA GLN A 41 1.84 -12.12 -6.80
C GLN A 41 1.82 -10.67 -7.31
N GLU A 42 1.89 -10.46 -8.63
CA GLU A 42 1.78 -9.11 -9.20
C GLU A 42 0.38 -8.50 -9.00
N PHE A 43 -0.66 -9.33 -8.98
CA PHE A 43 -2.01 -8.87 -8.65
C PHE A 43 -2.10 -8.39 -7.19
N VAL A 44 -1.56 -9.15 -6.24
CA VAL A 44 -1.48 -8.76 -4.82
C VAL A 44 -0.60 -7.52 -4.63
N TYR A 45 0.50 -7.40 -5.37
CA TYR A 45 1.32 -6.19 -5.38
C TYR A 45 0.49 -4.96 -5.77
N GLY A 46 -0.33 -5.07 -6.82
CA GLY A 46 -1.27 -4.02 -7.23
C GLY A 46 -2.26 -3.63 -6.12
N ILE A 47 -2.84 -4.62 -5.43
CA ILE A 47 -3.74 -4.39 -4.29
C ILE A 47 -3.04 -3.63 -3.18
N VAL A 48 -1.88 -4.10 -2.73
CA VAL A 48 -1.11 -3.50 -1.62
C VAL A 48 -0.68 -2.07 -1.96
N MET A 49 -0.22 -1.83 -3.19
CA MET A 49 0.14 -0.48 -3.64
C MET A 49 -1.07 0.45 -3.69
N GLY A 50 -2.21 -0.02 -4.22
CA GLY A 50 -3.46 0.74 -4.25
C GLY A 50 -3.97 1.08 -2.85
N MET A 51 -3.88 0.13 -1.93
CA MET A 51 -4.18 0.31 -0.51
C MET A 51 -3.29 1.38 0.13
N ALA A 52 -1.97 1.25 -0.02
CA ALA A 52 -1.01 2.19 0.57
C ALA A 52 -1.21 3.62 0.04
N LEU A 53 -1.31 3.79 -1.29
CA LEU A 53 -1.50 5.09 -1.93
C LEU A 53 -2.88 5.69 -1.61
N GLY A 54 -3.94 4.90 -1.74
CA GLY A 54 -5.32 5.34 -1.55
C GLY A 54 -5.60 5.74 -0.09
N MET A 55 -5.20 4.90 0.87
CA MET A 55 -5.39 5.20 2.30
C MET A 55 -4.52 6.38 2.75
N SER A 56 -3.26 6.46 2.30
CA SER A 56 -2.41 7.60 2.62
C SER A 56 -2.95 8.91 2.02
N GLY A 57 -3.49 8.87 0.81
CA GLY A 57 -4.19 9.99 0.19
C GLY A 57 -5.44 10.41 0.97
N ALA A 58 -6.20 9.45 1.50
CA ALA A 58 -7.35 9.72 2.35
C ALA A 58 -6.96 10.35 3.71
N ILE A 59 -5.93 9.82 4.38
CA ILE A 59 -5.37 10.38 5.63
C ILE A 59 -4.97 11.84 5.42
N MET A 60 -4.30 12.11 4.31
CA MET A 60 -3.86 13.45 3.95
C MET A 60 -5.04 14.38 3.64
N SER A 61 -6.05 13.90 2.92
CA SER A 61 -7.27 14.67 2.60
C SER A 61 -8.16 14.94 3.83
N ALA A 62 -8.04 14.13 4.87
CA ALA A 62 -8.77 14.32 6.13
C ALA A 62 -8.14 15.39 7.04
N GLN A 63 -7.01 15.98 6.65
CA GLN A 63 -6.40 17.09 7.38
C GLN A 63 -7.25 18.36 7.27
N LYS A 64 -7.06 19.30 8.22
CA LYS A 64 -7.83 20.56 8.25
C LYS A 64 -7.57 21.44 7.03
N GLU A 65 -6.38 21.33 6.45
CA GLU A 65 -5.96 22.10 5.29
C GLU A 65 -5.96 21.20 4.06
N THR A 66 -6.35 21.77 2.91
CA THR A 66 -6.29 21.05 1.64
C THR A 66 -4.84 20.70 1.31
N PRO A 67 -4.51 19.42 1.06
CA PRO A 67 -3.14 19.02 0.76
C PRO A 67 -2.60 19.71 -0.49
N THR A 68 -1.36 20.16 -0.43
CA THR A 68 -0.66 20.71 -1.59
C THR A 68 -0.17 19.59 -2.52
N GLU A 69 0.25 19.96 -3.72
CA GLU A 69 0.92 19.02 -4.64
C GLU A 69 2.23 18.48 -4.04
N GLU A 70 2.95 19.31 -3.28
CA GLU A 70 4.18 18.90 -2.60
C GLU A 70 3.90 17.83 -1.54
N ASP A 71 2.81 17.98 -0.76
CA ASP A 71 2.38 16.98 0.21
C ASP A 71 2.06 15.64 -0.48
N GLN A 72 1.34 15.69 -1.60
CA GLN A 72 1.04 14.49 -2.40
C GLN A 72 2.30 13.81 -2.91
N MET A 73 3.29 14.58 -3.36
CA MET A 73 4.59 14.05 -3.80
C MET A 73 5.36 13.42 -2.65
N LYS A 74 5.39 14.03 -1.47
CA LYS A 74 6.03 13.47 -0.28
C LYS A 74 5.43 12.13 0.13
N VAL A 75 4.10 12.01 0.16
CA VAL A 75 3.41 10.75 0.48
C VAL A 75 3.79 9.65 -0.51
N ARG A 76 3.73 9.96 -1.81
CA ARG A 76 4.15 9.02 -2.86
C ARG A 76 5.59 8.57 -2.65
N ASP A 77 6.50 9.50 -2.39
CA ASP A 77 7.93 9.21 -2.28
C ASP A 77 8.24 8.35 -1.04
N ILE A 78 7.55 8.56 0.08
CA ILE A 78 7.63 7.68 1.25
C ILE A 78 7.19 6.26 0.87
N ILE A 79 6.03 6.11 0.22
CA ILE A 79 5.53 4.79 -0.21
C ILE A 79 6.52 4.12 -1.18
N TYR A 80 7.10 4.88 -2.11
CA TYR A 80 8.03 4.34 -3.10
C TYR A 80 9.33 3.82 -2.48
N LYS A 81 9.81 4.44 -1.39
CA LYS A 81 10.96 3.92 -0.63
C LYS A 81 10.71 2.53 -0.04
N HIS A 82 9.45 2.17 0.23
CA HIS A 82 9.06 0.86 0.77
C HIS A 82 8.75 -0.19 -0.30
N ILE A 83 8.74 0.15 -1.60
CA ILE A 83 8.50 -0.81 -2.68
C ILE A 83 9.43 -2.05 -2.59
N PRO A 84 10.75 -1.93 -2.36
CA PRO A 84 11.62 -3.10 -2.27
C PRO A 84 11.19 -4.09 -1.18
N GLU A 85 10.81 -3.59 0.00
CA GLU A 85 10.34 -4.41 1.12
C GLU A 85 8.98 -5.06 0.79
N ILE A 86 8.05 -4.30 0.22
CA ILE A 86 6.75 -4.83 -0.21
C ILE A 86 6.95 -5.97 -1.22
N ARG A 87 7.84 -5.78 -2.20
CA ARG A 87 8.15 -6.81 -3.19
C ARG A 87 8.80 -8.02 -2.54
N GLU A 88 9.75 -7.84 -1.64
CA GLU A 88 10.36 -8.95 -0.91
C GLU A 88 9.30 -9.80 -0.19
N ARG A 89 8.36 -9.17 0.53
CA ARG A 89 7.27 -9.87 1.24
C ARG A 89 6.33 -10.67 0.33
N ILE A 90 6.17 -10.25 -0.92
CA ILE A 90 5.26 -10.90 -1.89
C ILE A 90 5.98 -12.00 -2.67
N PHE A 91 7.21 -11.74 -3.11
CA PHE A 91 7.92 -12.57 -4.09
C PHE A 91 8.98 -13.50 -3.49
N ASN A 92 9.53 -13.18 -2.31
CA ASN A 92 10.50 -14.05 -1.63
C ASN A 92 9.78 -14.89 -0.57
N ARG A 93 9.40 -16.11 -0.97
CA ARG A 93 9.09 -17.24 -0.07
C ARG A 93 10.10 -18.35 -0.27
#